data_AF-A0A8S1NVI8-F1
#
_entry.id   AF-A0A8S1NVI8-F1
#
_cell.length_a   1.000
_cell.length_b   1.000
_cell.length_c   1.000
_cell.angle_alpha   90.00
_cell.angle_beta   90.00
_cell.angle_gamma   90.00
#
_symmetry.space_group_name_H-M   'P 1'
#
loop_
_entity.id
_entity.type
_entity.pdbx_description
1 polymer ?
#
loop_
_entity_poly.entity_id
_entity_poly.type
_entity_poly.pdbx_seq_one_letter_code
_entity_poly.pdbx_strand_id
1 'polypeptide(L)'
;MLNQYETIEQQGVALSMPEYPTSSEIQDVVLKEKQSHLSDILFLLIIIFYLIVVIAFFVAFGISQEFRRFLFDFFNDNYKNDVYGLLYIGAFEFCLIITGFDIFLMDIFFGFFIRPYLTAFSLLFATKMAGKFLCFALVKYCFREEIYQAFKGNIFFKTFYIAAQLNPIKILAILQLITLPTAFKTYVVGVFAISTLQYLMVTSISNFLWTGFWVHVGVQAKNVKTFIETGKSSDIMPLQVQIIIFFGGIGALGYLLKLTNQVYQNIVQEVQSLEKDKK
;
A
#
# COMPACT_ATOMS: atom_id res chain seq x y z
N MET A 1 22.57 35.80 22.71
CA MET A 1 22.77 34.37 23.00
C MET A 1 21.94 33.60 21.98
N LEU A 2 22.55 33.27 20.84
CA LEU A 2 21.92 32.53 19.74
C LEU A 2 22.41 31.08 19.85
N ASN A 3 21.47 30.15 20.00
CA ASN A 3 21.73 28.72 20.10
C ASN A 3 22.46 28.23 18.85
N GLN A 4 23.70 27.78 19.05
CA GLN A 4 24.42 26.92 18.12
C GLN A 4 23.75 25.55 18.14
N TYR A 5 22.96 25.25 17.12
CA TYR A 5 22.63 23.86 16.81
C TYR A 5 23.84 23.27 16.07
N GLU A 6 24.62 22.46 16.77
CA GLU A 6 25.57 21.54 16.16
C GLU A 6 24.79 20.59 15.26
N THR A 7 25.06 20.68 13.96
CA THR A 7 24.68 19.67 12.98
C THR A 7 25.42 18.40 13.34
N ILE A 8 24.73 17.45 13.98
CA ILE A 8 25.21 16.07 14.09
C ILE A 8 25.17 15.51 12.67
N GLU A 9 26.27 15.69 11.93
CA GLU A 9 26.59 14.86 10.77
C GLU A 9 26.67 13.42 11.26
N GLN A 10 25.56 12.69 11.11
CA GLN A 10 25.64 11.25 11.07
C GLN A 10 26.62 10.91 9.93
N GLN A 11 27.81 10.44 10.29
CA GLN A 11 28.64 9.56 9.45
C GLN A 11 27.85 8.27 9.20
N GLY A 12 26.73 8.39 8.50
CA GLY A 12 26.05 7.30 7.88
C GLY A 12 26.95 6.85 6.75
N VAL A 13 27.28 5.56 6.77
CA VAL A 13 27.76 4.81 5.61
C VAL A 13 27.11 5.41 4.37
N ALA A 14 27.88 6.18 3.60
CA ALA A 14 27.49 6.56 2.27
C ALA A 14 27.42 5.22 1.53
N LEU A 15 26.25 4.58 1.58
CA LEU A 15 25.85 3.55 0.65
C LEU A 15 26.00 4.24 -0.69
N SER A 16 27.18 4.06 -1.28
CA SER A 16 27.54 4.54 -2.61
C SER A 16 26.34 4.23 -3.46
N MET A 17 25.60 5.27 -3.87
CA MET A 17 24.50 5.05 -4.79
C MET A 17 25.14 4.31 -5.97
N PRO A 18 24.59 3.16 -6.40
CA PRO A 18 25.13 2.49 -7.57
C PRO A 18 25.18 3.54 -8.68
N GLU A 19 26.37 3.76 -9.23
CA GLU A 19 26.59 4.66 -10.35
C GLU A 19 25.55 4.37 -11.43
N TYR A 20 25.08 5.42 -12.12
CA TYR A 20 24.12 5.26 -13.21
C TYR A 20 24.61 4.17 -14.16
N PRO A 21 23.80 3.14 -14.44
CA PRO A 21 24.24 2.07 -15.33
C PRO A 21 24.59 2.67 -16.69
N THR A 22 25.83 2.45 -17.11
CA THR A 22 26.37 2.85 -18.41
C THR A 22 25.58 2.19 -19.54
N SER A 23 25.59 2.78 -20.73
CA SER A 23 24.89 2.20 -21.90
C SER A 23 25.34 0.76 -22.22
N SER A 24 26.59 0.41 -21.90
CA SER A 24 27.14 -0.94 -21.96
C SER A 24 26.58 -1.86 -20.87
N GLU A 25 26.44 -1.40 -19.62
CA GLU A 25 25.79 -2.18 -18.56
C GLU A 25 24.31 -2.40 -18.84
N ILE A 26 23.65 -1.46 -19.50
CA ILE A 26 22.26 -1.63 -19.97
C ILE A 26 22.19 -2.75 -21.02
N GLN A 27 23.13 -2.83 -21.96
CA GLN A 27 23.17 -3.92 -22.96
C GLN A 27 23.53 -5.27 -22.34
N ASP A 28 24.46 -5.33 -21.38
CA ASP A 28 24.81 -6.56 -20.67
C ASP A 28 23.67 -7.05 -19.74
N VAL A 29 22.89 -6.13 -19.16
CA VAL A 29 21.68 -6.46 -18.40
C VAL A 29 20.59 -7.01 -19.32
N VAL A 30 20.44 -6.47 -20.54
CA VAL A 30 19.52 -6.98 -21.58
C VAL A 30 19.96 -8.37 -22.09
N LEU A 31 21.26 -8.65 -22.16
CA LEU A 31 21.79 -9.98 -22.51
C LEU A 31 21.66 -11.00 -21.37
N LYS A 32 21.83 -10.58 -20.10
CA LYS A 32 21.54 -11.39 -18.91
C LYS A 32 20.03 -11.57 -18.64
N GLU A 33 19.18 -10.78 -19.27
CA GLU A 33 17.72 -10.84 -19.18
C GLU A 33 17.16 -12.21 -19.58
N LYS A 34 17.92 -12.99 -20.38
CA LYS A 34 17.56 -14.37 -20.75
C LYS A 34 17.63 -15.38 -19.59
N GLN A 35 18.22 -15.01 -18.45
CA GLN A 35 18.44 -15.90 -17.29
C GLN A 35 17.46 -15.68 -16.11
N SER A 36 16.51 -14.73 -16.21
CA SER A 36 15.52 -14.40 -15.16
C SER A 36 14.17 -15.13 -15.31
N HIS A 37 14.04 -16.08 -16.24
CA HIS A 37 12.75 -16.71 -16.51
C HIS A 37 12.13 -17.38 -15.26
N LEU A 38 12.95 -17.79 -14.29
CA LEU A 38 12.50 -18.40 -13.03
C LEU A 38 12.00 -17.39 -12.00
N SER A 39 12.65 -16.22 -11.87
CA SER A 39 12.17 -15.14 -10.99
C SER A 39 10.87 -14.53 -11.49
N ASP A 40 10.73 -14.38 -12.81
CA ASP A 40 9.50 -13.87 -13.43
C ASP A 40 8.34 -14.86 -13.25
N ILE A 41 8.60 -16.16 -13.40
CA ILE A 41 7.61 -17.22 -13.11
C ILE A 41 7.24 -17.21 -11.62
N LEU A 42 8.20 -17.13 -10.70
CA LEU A 42 7.92 -17.12 -9.27
C LEU A 42 7.08 -15.89 -8.87
N PHE A 43 7.43 -14.72 -9.38
CA PHE A 43 6.66 -13.49 -9.14
C PHE A 43 5.23 -13.59 -9.68
N LEU A 44 5.08 -14.13 -10.90
CA LEU A 44 3.76 -14.40 -11.48
C LEU A 44 2.95 -15.39 -10.62
N LEU A 45 3.58 -16.46 -10.11
CA LEU A 45 2.94 -17.43 -9.22
C LEU A 45 2.53 -16.82 -7.88
N ILE A 46 3.29 -15.86 -7.35
CA ILE A 46 2.90 -15.11 -6.15
C ILE A 46 1.68 -14.23 -6.44
N ILE A 47 1.64 -13.51 -7.57
CA ILE A 47 0.49 -12.69 -7.98
C ILE A 47 -0.76 -13.56 -8.16
N ILE A 48 -0.67 -14.53 -9.08
CA ILE A 48 -1.15 -15.90 -8.92
C ILE A 48 -2.00 -16.22 -7.68
N PHE A 49 -1.28 -16.78 -6.72
CA PHE A 49 -1.72 -17.20 -5.42
C PHE A 49 -2.45 -16.09 -4.67
N TYR A 50 -1.91 -14.87 -4.66
CA TYR A 50 -2.51 -13.75 -3.94
C TYR A 50 -3.91 -13.41 -4.49
N LEU A 51 -4.05 -13.40 -5.82
CA LEU A 51 -5.33 -13.17 -6.49
C LEU A 51 -6.33 -14.29 -6.19
N ILE A 52 -5.88 -15.55 -6.13
CA ILE A 52 -6.72 -16.68 -5.70
C ILE A 52 -7.20 -16.48 -4.26
N VAL A 53 -6.33 -16.12 -3.33
CA VAL A 53 -6.72 -15.91 -1.92
C VAL A 53 -7.71 -14.75 -1.78
N VAL A 54 -7.48 -13.64 -2.49
CA VAL A 54 -8.41 -12.49 -2.49
C VAL A 54 -9.77 -12.89 -3.05
N ILE A 55 -9.81 -13.57 -4.20
CA ILE A 55 -11.08 -14.05 -4.79
C ILE A 55 -11.76 -15.04 -3.84
N ALA A 56 -11.03 -16.01 -3.29
CA ALA A 56 -11.56 -16.99 -2.36
C ALA A 56 -12.15 -16.31 -1.12
N PHE A 57 -11.49 -15.28 -0.59
CA PHE A 57 -12.02 -14.48 0.52
C PHE A 57 -13.33 -13.80 0.14
N PHE A 58 -13.41 -13.10 -1.00
CA PHE A 58 -14.65 -12.42 -1.42
C PHE A 58 -15.78 -13.40 -1.75
N VAL A 59 -15.46 -14.54 -2.35
CA VAL A 59 -16.41 -15.63 -2.64
C VAL A 59 -16.94 -16.22 -1.33
N ALA A 60 -16.05 -16.57 -0.39
CA ALA A 60 -16.43 -17.07 0.93
C ALA A 60 -17.27 -16.04 1.69
N PHE A 61 -16.88 -14.77 1.66
CA PHE A 61 -17.61 -13.69 2.31
C PHE A 61 -18.99 -13.44 1.69
N GLY A 62 -19.11 -13.51 0.36
CA GLY A 62 -20.38 -13.30 -0.35
C GLY A 62 -21.34 -14.48 -0.22
N ILE A 63 -20.85 -15.71 -0.29
CA ILE A 63 -21.70 -16.91 -0.37
C ILE A 63 -21.85 -17.61 0.97
N SER A 64 -20.77 -17.74 1.75
CA SER A 64 -20.78 -18.50 3.00
C SER A 64 -21.27 -17.68 4.19
N GLN A 65 -22.47 -18.01 4.67
CA GLN A 65 -23.02 -17.45 5.91
C GLN A 65 -22.13 -17.78 7.11
N GLU A 66 -21.58 -19.00 7.16
CA GLU A 66 -20.70 -19.43 8.26
C GLU A 66 -19.40 -18.64 8.30
N PHE A 67 -18.83 -18.29 7.15
CA PHE A 67 -17.64 -17.44 7.10
C PHE A 67 -17.93 -16.01 7.58
N ARG A 68 -19.07 -15.43 7.19
CA ARG A 68 -19.51 -14.12 7.71
C ARG A 68 -19.75 -14.15 9.22
N ARG A 69 -20.37 -15.21 9.73
CA ARG A 69 -20.58 -15.43 11.18
C ARG A 69 -19.25 -15.55 11.91
N PHE A 70 -18.33 -16.38 11.41
CA PHE A 70 -16.99 -16.51 11.98
C PHE A 70 -16.29 -15.16 12.13
N LEU A 71 -16.28 -14.32 11.09
CA LEU A 71 -15.68 -12.98 11.17
C LEU A 71 -16.42 -12.11 12.19
N PHE A 72 -17.75 -12.13 12.19
CA PHE A 72 -18.54 -11.35 13.14
C PHE A 72 -18.27 -11.76 14.59
N ASP A 73 -18.30 -13.06 14.87
CA ASP A 73 -18.08 -13.63 16.19
C ASP A 73 -16.65 -13.36 16.66
N PHE A 74 -15.65 -13.48 15.77
CA PHE A 74 -14.27 -13.10 16.05
C PHE A 74 -14.18 -11.66 16.56
N PHE A 75 -14.77 -10.69 15.87
CA PHE A 75 -14.71 -9.30 16.31
C PHE A 75 -15.54 -9.05 17.58
N ASN A 76 -16.75 -9.60 17.65
CA ASN A 76 -17.67 -9.41 18.77
C ASN A 76 -17.12 -9.98 20.09
N ASP A 77 -16.56 -11.18 20.04
CA ASP A 77 -16.08 -11.89 21.22
C ASP A 77 -14.77 -11.30 21.72
N ASN A 78 -13.87 -10.92 20.79
CA ASN A 78 -12.64 -10.24 21.19
C ASN A 78 -12.91 -8.81 21.67
N TYR A 79 -13.80 -8.03 21.04
CA TYR A 79 -14.09 -6.67 21.50
C TYR A 79 -14.64 -6.62 22.94
N LYS A 80 -15.41 -7.63 23.36
CA LYS A 80 -15.91 -7.73 24.74
C LYS A 80 -14.79 -7.90 25.78
N ASN A 81 -13.60 -8.34 25.37
CA ASN A 81 -12.46 -8.64 26.25
C ASN A 81 -11.59 -7.41 26.57
N ASP A 82 -12.20 -6.25 26.78
CA ASP A 82 -11.56 -5.00 27.19
C ASP A 82 -10.32 -4.64 26.32
N VAL A 83 -9.32 -3.96 26.87
CA VAL A 83 -8.09 -3.55 26.16
C VAL A 83 -7.37 -4.72 25.46
N TYR A 84 -7.33 -5.91 26.06
CA TYR A 84 -6.66 -7.08 25.45
C TYR A 84 -7.34 -7.53 24.16
N GLY A 85 -8.67 -7.46 24.13
CA GLY A 85 -9.47 -7.66 22.94
C GLY A 85 -9.09 -6.74 21.78
N LEU A 86 -8.97 -5.45 22.08
CA LEU A 86 -8.55 -4.44 21.11
C LEU A 86 -7.13 -4.69 20.59
N LEU A 87 -6.20 -5.07 21.48
CA LEU A 87 -4.83 -5.43 21.09
C LEU A 87 -4.81 -6.66 20.19
N TYR A 88 -5.62 -7.67 20.47
CA TYR A 88 -5.69 -8.89 19.67
C TYR A 88 -6.24 -8.62 18.26
N ILE A 89 -7.31 -7.83 18.15
CA ILE A 89 -7.88 -7.41 16.86
C ILE A 89 -6.85 -6.55 16.09
N GLY A 90 -6.16 -5.63 16.77
CA GLY A 90 -5.06 -4.85 16.17
C GLY A 90 -3.91 -5.74 15.68
N ALA A 91 -3.48 -6.73 16.47
CA ALA A 91 -2.44 -7.68 16.06
C ALA A 91 -2.86 -8.51 14.85
N PHE A 92 -4.13 -8.93 14.78
CA PHE A 92 -4.66 -9.63 13.61
C PHE A 92 -4.58 -8.77 12.35
N GLU A 93 -5.04 -7.52 12.42
CA GLU A 93 -4.96 -6.58 11.30
C GLU A 93 -3.52 -6.25 10.90
N PHE A 94 -2.62 -6.09 11.88
CA PHE A 94 -1.19 -5.93 11.62
C PHE A 94 -0.62 -7.09 10.78
N CYS A 95 -0.98 -8.33 11.12
CA CYS A 95 -0.59 -9.51 10.35
C CYS A 95 -1.16 -9.49 8.93
N LEU A 96 -2.42 -9.08 8.74
CA LEU A 96 -3.02 -8.92 7.41
C LEU A 96 -2.24 -7.94 6.55
N ILE A 97 -1.82 -6.80 7.11
CA ILE A 97 -1.06 -5.78 6.38
C ILE A 97 0.33 -6.29 5.97
N ILE A 98 1.01 -6.98 6.89
CA ILE A 98 2.34 -7.55 6.60
C ILE A 98 2.25 -8.59 5.50
N THR A 99 1.23 -9.44 5.54
CA THR A 99 0.99 -10.45 4.51
C THR A 99 0.45 -9.88 3.20
N GLY A 100 0.15 -8.57 3.16
CA GLY A 100 -0.36 -7.87 1.98
C GLY A 100 -1.88 -7.77 1.91
N PHE A 101 -2.60 -8.57 2.69
CA PHE A 101 -4.06 -8.72 2.76
C PHE A 101 -4.79 -7.59 3.49
N ASP A 102 -4.42 -6.34 3.21
CA ASP A 102 -5.14 -5.16 3.68
C ASP A 102 -6.47 -5.02 2.90
N ILE A 103 -7.54 -5.60 3.43
CA ILE A 103 -8.87 -5.61 2.81
C ILE A 103 -9.72 -4.53 3.49
N PHE A 104 -10.22 -3.57 2.70
CA PHE A 104 -11.06 -2.45 3.20
C PHE A 104 -12.28 -2.88 4.03
N LEU A 105 -12.78 -4.10 3.82
CA LEU A 105 -13.87 -4.67 4.60
C LEU A 105 -13.52 -4.81 6.08
N MET A 106 -12.25 -5.11 6.38
CA MET A 106 -11.74 -5.20 7.76
C MET A 106 -11.83 -3.84 8.43
N ASP A 107 -11.49 -2.76 7.72
CA ASP A 107 -11.61 -1.38 8.23
C ASP A 107 -13.05 -1.02 8.59
N ILE A 108 -14.00 -1.45 7.76
CA ILE A 108 -15.43 -1.26 8.01
C ILE A 108 -15.85 -2.04 9.26
N PHE A 109 -15.41 -3.28 9.43
CA PHE A 109 -15.69 -4.05 10.65
C PHE A 109 -15.07 -3.41 11.89
N PHE A 110 -13.84 -2.91 11.81
CA PHE A 110 -13.23 -2.13 12.88
C PHE A 110 -14.10 -0.95 13.30
N GLY A 111 -14.56 -0.13 12.34
CA GLY A 111 -15.44 1.00 12.64
C GLY A 111 -16.80 0.58 13.21
N PHE A 112 -17.33 -0.55 12.76
CA PHE A 112 -18.62 -1.05 13.25
C PHE A 112 -18.55 -1.52 14.71
N PHE A 113 -17.57 -2.35 15.04
CA PHE A 113 -17.44 -2.99 16.36
C PHE A 113 -16.77 -2.10 17.40
N ILE A 114 -15.69 -1.41 17.02
CA ILE A 114 -14.86 -0.66 17.95
C ILE A 114 -15.38 0.79 18.03
N ARG A 115 -16.46 0.99 18.77
CA ARG A 115 -17.02 2.32 19.02
C ARG A 115 -16.47 2.90 20.31
N PRO A 116 -16.22 4.22 20.41
CA PRO A 116 -16.55 5.30 19.46
C PRO A 116 -15.57 5.44 18.27
N TYR A 117 -15.95 6.27 17.27
CA TYR A 117 -15.18 6.51 16.04
C TYR A 117 -13.69 6.79 16.29
N LEU A 118 -13.38 7.66 17.25
CA LEU A 118 -11.99 8.02 17.55
C LEU A 118 -11.16 6.83 18.04
N THR A 119 -11.76 5.89 18.76
CA THR A 119 -11.09 4.68 19.24
C THR A 119 -10.78 3.75 18.08
N ALA A 120 -11.78 3.40 17.25
CA ALA A 120 -11.55 2.60 16.04
C ALA A 120 -10.50 3.25 15.13
N PHE A 121 -10.66 4.55 14.87
CA PHE A 121 -9.78 5.29 13.97
C PHE A 121 -8.34 5.27 14.48
N SER A 122 -8.10 5.61 15.75
CA SER A 122 -6.76 5.72 16.30
C SER A 122 -6.07 4.35 16.35
N LEU A 123 -6.79 3.31 16.78
CA LEU A 123 -6.26 1.94 16.83
C LEU A 123 -5.91 1.42 15.44
N LEU A 124 -6.83 1.54 14.48
CA LEU A 124 -6.62 1.07 13.12
C LEU A 124 -5.54 1.88 12.41
N PHE A 125 -5.50 3.21 12.59
CA PHE A 125 -4.47 4.06 12.04
C PHE A 125 -3.08 3.67 12.57
N ALA A 126 -2.94 3.50 13.88
CA ALA A 126 -1.67 3.11 14.51
C ALA A 126 -1.21 1.73 14.02
N THR A 127 -2.12 0.76 14.00
CA THR A 127 -1.87 -0.60 13.49
C THR A 127 -1.43 -0.58 12.04
N LYS A 128 -2.13 0.20 11.20
CA LYS A 128 -1.81 0.34 9.78
C LYS A 128 -0.47 1.00 9.54
N MET A 129 -0.19 2.09 10.25
CA MET A 129 1.10 2.76 10.15
C MET A 129 2.23 1.86 10.61
N ALA A 130 2.06 1.12 11.70
CA ALA A 130 3.06 0.19 12.20
C ALA A 130 3.36 -0.93 11.18
N GLY A 131 2.32 -1.59 10.65
CA GLY A 131 2.49 -2.67 9.67
C GLY A 131 3.15 -2.17 8.37
N LYS A 132 2.66 -1.06 7.82
CA LYS A 132 3.20 -0.44 6.61
C LYS A 132 4.65 0.00 6.80
N PHE A 133 4.96 0.64 7.93
CA PHE A 133 6.31 1.06 8.27
C PHE A 133 7.26 -0.13 8.46
N LEU A 134 6.82 -1.20 9.12
CA LEU A 134 7.63 -2.41 9.27
C LEU A 134 7.99 -3.00 7.90
N CYS A 135 7.01 -3.18 7.01
CA CYS A 135 7.27 -3.68 5.65
C CYS A 135 8.25 -2.77 4.88
N PHE A 136 8.05 -1.45 4.96
CA PHE A 136 8.96 -0.49 4.35
C PHE A 136 10.37 -0.60 4.92
N ALA A 137 10.53 -0.65 6.25
CA ALA A 137 11.82 -0.72 6.92
C ALA A 137 12.55 -2.04 6.61
N LEU A 138 11.84 -3.17 6.63
CA LEU A 138 12.40 -4.47 6.27
C LEU A 138 12.98 -4.46 4.86
N VAL A 139 12.26 -3.92 3.87
CA VAL A 139 12.82 -3.84 2.52
C VAL A 139 13.92 -2.79 2.45
N LYS A 140 13.73 -1.60 3.01
CA LYS A 140 14.68 -0.49 2.90
C LYS A 140 16.06 -0.84 3.48
N TYR A 141 16.08 -1.57 4.60
CA TYR A 141 17.29 -1.80 5.38
C TYR A 141 17.81 -3.23 5.31
N CYS A 142 16.98 -4.23 5.00
CA CYS A 142 17.41 -5.64 5.04
C CYS A 142 17.37 -6.30 3.65
N PHE A 143 16.32 -6.06 2.86
CA PHE A 143 16.07 -6.82 1.62
C PHE A 143 16.07 -5.96 0.36
N ARG A 144 16.71 -4.79 0.40
CA ARG A 144 16.62 -3.78 -0.65
C ARG A 144 17.11 -4.33 -1.99
N GLU A 145 18.23 -5.04 -1.91
CA GLU A 145 18.97 -5.50 -3.08
C GLU A 145 18.29 -6.73 -3.69
N GLU A 146 17.81 -7.66 -2.88
CA GLU A 146 17.04 -8.82 -3.32
C GLU A 146 15.77 -8.39 -4.06
N ILE A 147 15.00 -7.46 -3.49
CA ILE A 147 13.80 -6.93 -4.13
C ILE A 147 14.18 -6.12 -5.38
N TYR A 148 15.23 -5.30 -5.35
CA TYR A 148 15.70 -4.60 -6.55
C TYR A 148 16.03 -5.59 -7.67
N GLN A 149 16.82 -6.64 -7.39
CA GLN A 149 17.20 -7.64 -8.39
C GLN A 149 15.98 -8.39 -8.94
N ALA A 150 14.98 -8.69 -8.10
CA ALA A 150 13.75 -9.34 -8.52
C ALA A 150 12.89 -8.47 -9.45
N PHE A 151 12.91 -7.15 -9.26
CA PHE A 151 12.04 -6.24 -10.02
C PHE A 151 12.75 -5.42 -11.10
N LYS A 152 14.09 -5.41 -11.13
CA LYS A 152 14.86 -4.57 -12.08
C LYS A 152 14.55 -4.87 -13.53
N GLY A 153 14.03 -6.04 -13.91
CA GLY A 153 13.61 -6.34 -15.28
C GLY A 153 12.27 -5.70 -15.68
N ASN A 154 11.43 -5.35 -14.70
CA ASN A 154 10.09 -4.83 -14.96
C ASN A 154 10.12 -3.35 -15.36
N ILE A 155 9.55 -3.03 -16.54
CA ILE A 155 9.54 -1.66 -17.08
C ILE A 155 8.79 -0.67 -16.19
N PHE A 156 7.69 -1.09 -15.55
CA PHE A 156 6.96 -0.23 -14.62
C PHE A 156 7.79 0.06 -13.38
N PHE A 157 8.47 -0.95 -12.84
CA PHE A 157 9.36 -0.77 -11.70
C PHE A 157 10.51 0.19 -12.04
N LYS A 158 11.23 -0.02 -13.16
CA LYS A 158 12.29 0.89 -13.61
C LYS A 158 11.78 2.33 -13.74
N THR A 159 10.61 2.51 -14.35
CA THR A 159 10.01 3.84 -14.55
C THR A 159 9.72 4.52 -13.21
N PHE A 160 9.08 3.82 -12.26
CA PHE A 160 8.82 4.38 -10.93
C PHE A 160 10.11 4.59 -10.13
N TYR A 161 11.11 3.73 -10.27
CA TYR A 161 12.40 3.84 -9.61
C TYR A 161 13.12 5.12 -10.04
N ILE A 162 13.25 5.36 -11.36
CA ILE A 162 13.86 6.58 -11.91
C ILE A 162 13.04 7.81 -11.53
N ALA A 163 11.71 7.75 -11.67
CA ALA A 163 10.85 8.87 -11.33
C ALA A 163 10.92 9.24 -9.84
N ALA A 164 11.08 8.25 -8.96
CA ALA A 164 11.21 8.47 -7.51
C ALA A 164 12.57 9.06 -7.13
N GLN A 165 13.62 8.89 -7.94
CA GLN A 165 14.89 9.61 -7.75
C GLN A 165 14.73 11.11 -8.03
N LEU A 166 13.96 11.47 -9.05
CA LEU A 166 13.72 12.86 -9.42
C LEU A 166 12.70 13.54 -8.51
N ASN A 167 11.60 12.85 -8.19
CA ASN A 167 10.44 13.43 -7.50
C ASN A 167 9.86 12.46 -6.43
N PRO A 168 10.59 12.15 -5.34
CA PRO A 168 10.26 11.06 -4.41
C PRO A 168 8.88 11.22 -3.76
N ILE A 169 8.56 12.41 -3.26
CA ILE A 169 7.29 12.69 -2.56
C ILE A 169 6.11 12.53 -3.53
N LYS A 170 6.22 13.08 -4.75
CA LYS A 170 5.15 13.05 -5.74
C LYS A 170 4.87 11.62 -6.18
N ILE A 171 5.91 10.85 -6.49
CA ILE A 171 5.76 9.44 -6.88
C ILE A 171 5.18 8.60 -5.74
N LEU A 172 5.66 8.82 -4.51
CA LEU A 172 5.08 8.15 -3.34
C LEU A 172 3.59 8.47 -3.17
N ALA A 173 3.20 9.74 -3.30
CA ALA A 173 1.80 10.15 -3.17
C ALA A 173 0.93 9.46 -4.23
N ILE A 174 1.40 9.39 -5.47
CA ILE A 174 0.71 8.67 -6.56
C ILE A 174 0.55 7.19 -6.21
N LEU A 175 1.63 6.54 -5.79
CA LEU A 175 1.60 5.12 -5.43
C LEU A 175 0.67 4.82 -4.25
N GLN A 176 0.61 5.69 -3.25
CA GLN A 176 -0.32 5.52 -2.13
C GLN A 176 -1.78 5.70 -2.55
N LEU A 177 -2.06 6.60 -3.50
CA LEU A 177 -3.42 6.90 -3.97
C LEU A 177 -3.98 5.92 -5.00
N ILE A 178 -3.15 5.35 -5.89
CA ILE A 178 -3.60 4.34 -6.87
C ILE A 178 -4.05 3.08 -6.13
N THR A 179 -5.11 2.41 -6.55
CA THR A 179 -5.55 1.12 -5.97
C THR A 179 -4.68 -0.07 -6.41
N LEU A 180 -3.37 -0.01 -6.12
CA LEU A 180 -2.49 -1.18 -6.18
C LEU A 180 -2.65 -2.04 -4.91
N PRO A 181 -2.39 -3.37 -4.99
CA PRO A 181 -2.32 -4.21 -3.81
C PRO A 181 -1.37 -3.61 -2.76
N THR A 182 -1.80 -3.60 -1.50
CA THR A 182 -1.04 -2.96 -0.41
C THR A 182 0.38 -3.50 -0.31
N ALA A 183 0.57 -4.82 -0.49
CA ALA A 183 1.89 -5.45 -0.56
C ALA A 183 2.84 -4.72 -1.54
N PHE A 184 2.37 -4.41 -2.75
CA PHE A 184 3.19 -3.73 -3.73
C PHE A 184 3.59 -2.33 -3.23
N LYS A 185 2.64 -1.57 -2.69
CA LYS A 185 2.89 -0.20 -2.20
C LYS A 185 3.78 -0.13 -0.97
N THR A 186 3.80 -1.15 -0.13
CA THR A 186 4.57 -1.14 1.12
C THR A 186 5.96 -1.70 0.92
N TYR A 187 6.08 -2.84 0.23
CA TYR A 187 7.36 -3.50 0.03
C TYR A 187 8.19 -2.83 -1.08
N VAL A 188 7.62 -2.58 -2.26
CA VAL A 188 8.40 -2.05 -3.41
C VAL A 188 8.91 -0.63 -3.16
N VAL A 189 8.14 0.18 -2.42
CA VAL A 189 8.52 1.54 -2.06
C VAL A 189 9.79 1.58 -1.19
N GLY A 190 10.09 0.51 -0.44
CA GLY A 190 11.34 0.38 0.31
C GLY A 190 12.58 0.38 -0.57
N VAL A 191 12.47 0.00 -1.84
CA VAL A 191 13.60 -0.02 -2.78
C VAL A 191 13.91 1.36 -3.35
N PHE A 192 12.88 2.20 -3.51
CA PHE A 192 13.00 3.51 -4.13
C PHE A 192 13.86 4.48 -3.31
N ALA A 193 14.32 5.56 -3.95
CA ALA A 193 15.08 6.66 -3.35
C ALA A 193 14.21 7.58 -2.47
N ILE A 194 13.34 6.98 -1.66
CA ILE A 194 12.45 7.66 -0.72
C ILE A 194 13.07 7.54 0.67
N SER A 195 13.21 8.67 1.36
CA SER A 195 13.67 8.69 2.75
C SER A 195 12.56 8.24 3.71
N THR A 196 12.94 7.77 4.88
CA THR A 196 12.00 7.32 5.92
C THR A 196 11.02 8.40 6.34
N LEU A 197 11.47 9.65 6.44
CA LEU A 197 10.60 10.77 6.80
C LEU A 197 9.58 11.08 5.70
N GLN A 198 10.00 11.09 4.43
CA GLN A 198 9.09 11.26 3.29
C GLN A 198 8.05 10.13 3.26
N TYR A 199 8.48 8.89 3.52
CA TYR A 199 7.59 7.75 3.63
C TYR A 199 6.54 7.95 4.71
N LEU A 200 6.96 8.24 5.94
CA LEU A 200 6.07 8.42 7.07
C LEU A 200 5.08 9.56 6.84
N MET A 201 5.53 10.70 6.31
CA MET A 201 4.67 11.86 6.06
C MET A 201 3.57 11.55 5.04
N VAL A 202 3.95 11.05 3.85
CA VAL A 202 2.99 10.81 2.76
C VAL A 202 2.07 9.64 3.08
N THR A 203 2.62 8.56 3.65
CA THR A 203 1.84 7.39 4.05
C THR A 203 0.88 7.74 5.18
N SER A 204 1.27 8.58 6.16
CA SER A 204 0.36 9.04 7.22
C SER A 204 -0.83 9.81 6.66
N ILE A 205 -0.62 10.74 5.72
CA ILE A 205 -1.71 11.50 5.10
C ILE A 205 -2.66 10.56 4.36
N SER A 206 -2.13 9.67 3.53
CA SER A 206 -2.96 8.70 2.79
C SER A 206 -3.71 7.76 3.74
N ASN A 207 -3.03 7.24 4.76
CA ASN A 207 -3.60 6.33 5.73
C ASN A 207 -4.68 7.01 6.58
N PHE A 208 -4.50 8.28 6.93
CA PHE A 208 -5.49 9.09 7.64
C PHE A 208 -6.78 9.19 6.83
N LEU A 209 -6.68 9.53 5.54
CA LEU A 209 -7.83 9.67 4.64
C LEU A 209 -8.57 8.35 4.47
N TRP A 210 -7.85 7.27 4.12
CA TRP A 210 -8.47 5.96 3.86
C TRP A 210 -9.05 5.34 5.14
N THR A 211 -8.29 5.34 6.23
CA THR A 211 -8.75 4.80 7.52
C THR A 211 -9.95 5.59 8.03
N GLY A 212 -9.88 6.93 7.99
CA GLY A 212 -10.99 7.78 8.42
C GLY A 212 -12.25 7.52 7.62
N PHE A 213 -12.13 7.39 6.30
CA PHE A 213 -13.26 7.09 5.42
C PHE A 213 -13.91 5.75 5.75
N TRP A 214 -13.14 4.65 5.79
CA TRP A 214 -13.72 3.31 6.01
C TRP A 214 -14.21 3.07 7.43
N VAL A 215 -13.51 3.64 8.44
CA VAL A 215 -14.00 3.60 9.83
C VAL A 215 -15.30 4.39 9.95
N HIS A 216 -15.42 5.55 9.29
CA HIS A 216 -16.67 6.32 9.28
C HIS A 216 -17.81 5.51 8.68
N VAL A 217 -17.57 4.85 7.54
CA VAL A 217 -18.52 3.91 6.93
C VAL A 217 -18.94 2.83 7.93
N GLY A 218 -18.00 2.20 8.62
CA GLY A 218 -18.25 1.18 9.63
C GLY A 218 -19.11 1.68 10.81
N VAL A 219 -18.80 2.87 11.33
CA VAL A 219 -19.57 3.47 12.43
C VAL A 219 -21.02 3.78 12.01
N GLN A 220 -21.22 4.21 10.76
CA GLN A 220 -22.55 4.49 10.20
C GLN A 220 -23.30 3.23 9.77
N ALA A 221 -22.62 2.09 9.65
CA ALA A 221 -23.25 0.84 9.27
C ALA A 221 -24.35 0.46 10.27
N LYS A 222 -25.54 0.20 9.72
CA LYS A 222 -26.70 -0.30 10.45
C LYS A 222 -26.98 -1.73 10.02
N ASN A 223 -27.69 -2.50 10.86
CA ASN A 223 -28.22 -3.82 10.50
C ASN A 223 -27.19 -4.82 9.95
N VAL A 224 -25.96 -4.82 10.48
CA VAL A 224 -24.92 -5.81 10.11
C VAL A 224 -25.40 -7.24 10.35
N LYS A 225 -26.29 -7.47 11.33
CA LYS A 225 -26.96 -8.75 11.54
C LYS A 225 -27.69 -9.26 10.28
N THR A 226 -28.48 -8.40 9.63
CA THR A 226 -29.17 -8.73 8.38
C THR A 226 -28.18 -9.05 7.27
N PHE A 227 -27.05 -8.33 7.21
CA PHE A 227 -26.00 -8.63 6.24
C PHE A 227 -25.34 -9.99 6.49
N ILE A 228 -25.03 -10.35 7.73
CA ILE A 228 -24.46 -11.67 8.06
C ILE A 228 -25.41 -12.77 7.60
N GLU A 229 -26.69 -12.62 7.90
CA GLU A 229 -27.74 -13.61 7.61
C GLU A 229 -28.03 -13.72 6.11
N THR A 230 -28.13 -12.59 5.40
CA THR A 230 -28.65 -12.57 4.01
C THR A 230 -27.61 -12.27 2.94
N GLY A 231 -26.43 -11.77 3.32
CA GLY A 231 -25.41 -11.27 2.39
C GLY A 231 -25.78 -9.98 1.66
N LYS A 232 -26.94 -9.38 1.93
CA LYS A 232 -27.41 -8.17 1.24
C LYS A 232 -26.68 -6.93 1.76
N SER A 233 -25.82 -6.35 0.93
CA SER A 233 -25.03 -5.15 1.25
C SER A 233 -25.83 -3.84 1.22
N SER A 234 -27.05 -3.85 0.66
CA SER A 234 -27.95 -2.70 0.58
C SER A 234 -28.26 -2.07 1.94
N ASP A 235 -28.18 -2.86 3.00
CA ASP A 235 -28.59 -2.44 4.34
C ASP A 235 -27.42 -1.90 5.17
N ILE A 236 -26.18 -2.15 4.75
CA ILE A 236 -24.96 -1.69 5.44
C ILE A 236 -24.63 -0.25 5.06
N MET A 237 -24.74 0.08 3.77
CA MET A 237 -24.27 1.33 3.22
C MET A 237 -25.38 2.02 2.43
N PRO A 238 -25.72 3.29 2.74
CA PRO A 238 -26.69 4.05 1.96
C PRO A 238 -26.29 4.10 0.49
N LEU A 239 -27.27 4.01 -0.42
CA LEU A 239 -27.04 4.02 -1.87
C LEU A 239 -26.23 5.25 -2.30
N GLN A 240 -26.43 6.41 -1.66
CA GLN A 240 -25.67 7.62 -1.95
C GLN A 240 -24.17 7.42 -1.72
N VAL A 241 -23.77 6.74 -0.65
CA VAL A 241 -22.36 6.46 -0.33
C VAL A 241 -21.79 5.47 -1.34
N GLN A 242 -22.56 4.44 -1.74
CA GLN A 242 -22.15 3.50 -2.77
C GLN A 242 -21.89 4.19 -4.12
N ILE A 243 -22.78 5.10 -4.52
CA ILE A 243 -22.65 5.92 -5.73
C ILE A 243 -21.42 6.82 -5.64
N ILE A 244 -21.20 7.50 -4.51
CA ILE A 244 -20.01 8.34 -4.29
C ILE A 244 -18.73 7.52 -4.39
N ILE A 245 -18.68 6.33 -3.79
CA ILE A 245 -17.50 5.45 -3.89
C ILE A 245 -17.28 5.00 -5.33
N PHE A 246 -18.33 4.58 -6.03
CA PHE A 246 -18.22 4.08 -7.40
C PHE A 246 -17.78 5.18 -8.37
N PHE A 247 -18.51 6.30 -8.45
CA PHE A 247 -18.18 7.40 -9.36
C PHE A 247 -16.95 8.19 -8.89
N GLY A 248 -16.78 8.38 -7.58
CA GLY A 248 -15.58 8.99 -7.02
C GLY A 248 -14.34 8.14 -7.26
N GLY A 249 -14.46 6.82 -7.15
CA GLY A 249 -13.40 5.86 -7.50
C GLY A 249 -13.02 5.92 -8.98
N ILE A 250 -14.00 5.92 -9.89
CA ILE A 250 -13.76 6.08 -11.33
C ILE A 250 -13.13 7.44 -11.64
N GLY A 251 -13.63 8.52 -11.06
CA GLY A 251 -13.10 9.87 -11.25
C GLY A 251 -11.66 10.01 -10.74
N ALA A 252 -11.38 9.47 -9.55
CA ALA A 252 -10.05 9.42 -8.97
C ALA A 252 -9.10 8.57 -9.83
N LEU A 253 -9.55 7.41 -10.32
CA LEU A 253 -8.78 6.57 -11.22
C LEU A 253 -8.47 7.29 -12.53
N GLY A 254 -9.45 7.94 -13.16
CA GLY A 254 -9.26 8.73 -14.38
C GLY A 254 -8.29 9.90 -14.17
N TYR A 255 -8.38 10.60 -13.04
CA TYR A 255 -7.44 11.66 -12.67
C TYR A 255 -6.02 11.10 -12.43
N LEU A 256 -5.89 9.98 -11.73
CA LEU A 256 -4.60 9.32 -11.49
C LEU A 256 -3.97 8.82 -12.80
N LEU A 257 -4.75 8.27 -13.73
CA LEU A 257 -4.28 7.90 -15.06
C LEU A 257 -3.79 9.12 -15.83
N LYS A 258 -4.53 10.23 -15.80
CA LYS A 258 -4.11 11.49 -16.42
C LYS A 258 -2.82 12.01 -15.81
N LEU A 259 -2.70 12.02 -14.49
CA LEU A 259 -1.52 12.48 -13.77
C LEU A 259 -0.30 11.58 -14.04
N THR A 260 -0.50 10.26 -14.05
CA THR A 260 0.54 9.28 -14.39
C THR A 260 1.01 9.49 -15.82
N ASN A 261 0.10 9.69 -16.77
CA ASN A 261 0.45 10.00 -18.15
C ASN A 261 1.22 11.33 -18.25
N GLN A 262 0.80 12.39 -17.54
CA GLN A 262 1.54 13.66 -17.52
C GLN A 262 2.96 13.50 -16.97
N VAL A 263 3.12 12.78 -15.86
CA VAL A 263 4.44 12.49 -15.28
C VAL A 263 5.29 11.69 -16.27
N TYR A 264 4.71 10.68 -16.91
CA TYR A 264 5.39 9.88 -17.94
C TYR A 264 5.87 10.75 -19.11
N GLN A 265 4.99 11.60 -19.67
CA GLN A 265 5.37 12.50 -20.78
C GLN A 265 6.49 13.47 -20.38
N ASN A 266 6.44 14.02 -19.16
CA ASN A 266 7.49 14.92 -18.67
C ASN A 266 8.85 14.20 -18.56
N ILE A 267 8.86 12.97 -18.05
CA ILE A 267 10.09 12.17 -17.95
C ILE A 267 10.64 11.87 -19.35
N VAL A 268 9.78 11.49 -20.30
CA VAL A 268 10.19 11.22 -21.69
C VAL A 268 10.82 12.48 -22.33
N GLN A 269 10.22 13.65 -22.11
CA GLN A 269 10.74 14.92 -22.63
C GLN A 269 12.11 15.28 -22.01
N GLU A 270 12.28 15.10 -20.70
CA GLU A 270 13.52 15.40 -20.00
C GLU A 270 14.68 14.49 -20.44
N VAL A 271 14.42 13.19 -20.59
CA VAL A 271 15.41 12.23 -21.12
C VAL A 271 15.82 12.60 -22.55
N GLN A 272 14.85 12.97 -23.41
CA GLN A 272 15.14 13.39 -24.79
C GLN A 272 15.95 14.70 -24.86
N SER A 273 15.77 15.63 -23.92
CA SER A 273 16.63 16.83 -23.88
C SER A 273 18.07 16.51 -23.50
N LEU A 274 18.29 15.62 -22.52
CA LEU A 274 19.63 15.21 -22.10
C LEU A 274 20.41 14.46 -23.19
N GLU A 275 19.73 13.73 -24.08
CA GLU A 275 20.37 13.09 -25.23
C GLU A 275 20.79 14.07 -26.33
N LYS A 276 20.07 15.19 -26.48
CA LYS A 276 20.43 16.23 -27.45
C LYS A 276 21.68 17.00 -27.03
N ASP A 277 21.85 17.26 -25.74
CA ASP A 277 23.01 18.00 -25.22
C ASP A 277 24.32 17.19 -25.25
N LYS A 278 24.25 15.88 -25.51
CA LYS A 278 25.42 15.00 -25.66
C LYS A 278 25.95 14.89 -27.09
N LYS A 279 25.25 15.45 -28.08
CA LYS A 279 25.66 15.43 -29.50
C LYS A 279 26.22 16.79 -29.92
#